data_AF-A0A9D0XU94-F1
#
_entry.id   AF-A0A9D0XU94-F1
#
_cell.length_a   1.000
_cell.length_b   1.000
_cell.length_c   1.000
_cell.angle_alpha   90.00
_cell.angle_beta   90.00
_cell.angle_gamma   90.00
#
_symmetry.space_group_name_H-M   'P 1'
#
loop_
_entity.id
_entity.type
_entity.pdbx_description
1 polymer ?
#
loop_
_entity_poly.entity_id
_entity_poly.type
_entity_poly.pdbx_seq_one_letter_code
_entity_poly.pdbx_strand_id
1 'polypeptide(L)'
;MKDALRKIINPDVVLDSTIQENGLRIIRVKEESPESKIKKLIITHVPENCFAFTLDHLTSKTDQKRLCFQQLSCYFNKSNQEGINRSCDVVLFSEYKRAYYFLMLDLKSYKIKRKEYELQLDNSELFVRYINSLIGAYYSSSLPESQTIKCQKTFVTTNKRKNSVYQASKGIVPEYLAVSVEVDHKKEARVALGKLLGL
;
A
#
# COMPACT_ATOMS: atom_id res chain seq x y z
N MET A 1 -13.11 -8.53 -8.51
CA MET A 1 -11.71 -8.32 -8.08
C MET A 1 -11.47 -8.63 -6.60
N LYS A 2 -12.14 -7.95 -5.66
CA LYS A 2 -11.95 -8.16 -4.20
C LYS A 2 -11.95 -9.63 -3.77
N ASP A 3 -12.91 -10.41 -4.24
CA ASP A 3 -13.04 -11.82 -3.85
C ASP A 3 -11.94 -12.70 -4.43
N ALA A 4 -11.43 -12.37 -5.62
CA ALA A 4 -10.28 -13.06 -6.20
C ALA A 4 -9.01 -12.74 -5.41
N LEU A 5 -8.79 -11.47 -5.03
CA LEU A 5 -7.69 -11.08 -4.15
C LEU A 5 -7.73 -11.84 -2.81
N ARG A 6 -8.92 -11.99 -2.21
CA ARG A 6 -9.10 -12.79 -0.97
C ARG A 6 -8.70 -14.25 -1.11
N LYS A 7 -8.78 -14.82 -2.32
CA LYS A 7 -8.43 -16.22 -2.59
C LYS A 7 -6.94 -16.39 -2.91
N ILE A 8 -6.30 -15.38 -3.49
CA ILE A 8 -4.90 -15.43 -3.94
C ILE A 8 -3.93 -14.96 -2.87
N ILE A 9 -4.26 -13.86 -2.18
CA ILE A 9 -3.38 -13.27 -1.16
C ILE A 9 -3.41 -14.11 0.11
N ASN A 10 -2.24 -14.40 0.66
CA ASN A 10 -2.12 -15.16 1.90
C ASN A 10 -2.87 -14.43 3.03
N PRO A 11 -3.80 -15.10 3.76
CA PRO A 11 -4.56 -14.47 4.84
C PRO A 11 -3.67 -13.91 5.96
N ASP A 12 -2.48 -14.48 6.19
CA ASP A 12 -1.53 -14.03 7.23
C ASP A 12 -1.05 -12.59 7.00
N VAL A 13 -1.11 -12.09 5.75
CA VAL A 13 -0.67 -10.72 5.40
C VAL A 13 -1.82 -9.73 5.21
N VAL A 14 -3.07 -10.17 5.35
CA VAL A 14 -4.24 -9.31 5.16
C VAL A 14 -4.42 -8.39 6.36
N LEU A 15 -4.62 -7.10 6.08
CA LEU A 15 -4.91 -6.09 7.10
C LEU A 15 -6.42 -6.01 7.35
N ASP A 16 -6.82 -5.96 8.61
CA ASP A 16 -8.22 -5.84 8.98
C ASP A 16 -8.77 -4.44 8.65
N SER A 17 -9.70 -4.40 7.68
CA SER A 17 -10.44 -3.21 7.25
C SER A 17 -11.90 -3.21 7.70
N THR A 18 -12.30 -4.15 8.58
CA THR A 18 -13.67 -4.24 9.11
C THR A 18 -13.90 -3.35 10.32
N ILE A 19 -12.82 -2.76 10.84
CA ILE A 19 -12.82 -1.90 12.00
C ILE A 19 -13.60 -0.61 11.70
N GLN A 20 -14.61 -0.34 12.50
CA GLN A 20 -15.31 0.94 12.52
C GLN A 20 -14.84 1.78 13.72
N GLU A 21 -14.56 3.04 13.47
CA GLU A 21 -14.23 4.03 14.50
C GLU A 21 -15.01 5.31 14.20
N ASN A 22 -15.83 5.75 15.15
CA ASN A 22 -16.70 6.93 15.00
C ASN A 22 -17.58 6.89 13.74
N GLY A 23 -18.11 5.71 13.39
CA GLY A 23 -18.94 5.51 12.19
C GLY A 23 -18.18 5.47 10.86
N LEU A 24 -16.84 5.56 10.88
CA LEU A 24 -16.00 5.45 9.71
C LEU A 24 -15.28 4.10 9.70
N ARG A 25 -15.25 3.43 8.54
CA ARG A 25 -14.37 2.28 8.30
C ARG A 25 -12.93 2.76 8.18
N ILE A 26 -12.04 2.04 8.84
CA ILE A 26 -10.61 2.36 8.89
C ILE A 26 -9.73 1.14 8.59
N ILE A 27 -8.50 1.40 8.17
CA ILE A 27 -7.42 0.41 8.11
C ILE A 27 -6.29 0.89 9.00
N ARG A 28 -5.75 -0.02 9.82
CA ARG A 28 -4.59 0.26 10.68
C ARG A 28 -3.36 -0.41 10.12
N VAL A 29 -2.39 0.40 9.72
CA VAL A 29 -1.05 -0.04 9.31
C VAL A 29 -0.12 0.15 10.51
N LYS A 30 0.53 -0.91 10.97
CA LYS A 30 1.50 -0.85 12.08
C LYS A 30 2.90 -0.92 11.52
N GLU A 31 3.81 -0.15 12.10
CA GLU A 31 5.24 -0.24 11.81
C GLU A 31 6.00 -0.69 13.07
N GLU A 32 6.54 -1.89 13.00
CA GLU A 32 7.17 -2.54 14.15
C GLU A 32 8.59 -2.01 14.42
N SER A 33 9.23 -1.35 13.44
CA SER A 33 10.58 -0.78 13.58
C SER A 33 10.67 0.15 14.80
N PRO A 34 11.53 -0.13 15.81
CA PRO A 34 11.69 0.69 17.01
C PRO A 34 11.92 2.18 16.72
N GLU A 35 12.65 2.45 15.63
CA GLU A 35 13.05 3.79 15.20
C GLU A 35 11.99 4.50 14.37
N SER A 36 10.87 3.84 14.02
CA SER A 36 9.84 4.52 13.24
C SER A 36 9.25 5.71 14.01
N LYS A 37 9.09 6.80 13.27
CA LYS A 37 8.36 7.99 13.72
C LYS A 37 6.85 7.79 13.64
N ILE A 38 6.37 6.90 12.78
CA ILE A 38 4.95 6.55 12.66
C ILE A 38 4.82 5.09 13.07
N LYS A 39 4.39 4.84 14.31
CA LYS A 39 4.15 3.46 14.78
C LYS A 39 2.84 2.90 14.27
N LYS A 40 1.87 3.78 14.00
CA LYS A 40 0.58 3.39 13.44
C LYS A 40 0.06 4.47 12.50
N LEU A 41 -0.25 4.08 11.26
CA LEU A 41 -1.02 4.89 10.35
C LEU A 41 -2.47 4.39 10.32
N ILE A 42 -3.41 5.28 10.61
CA ILE A 42 -4.84 5.01 10.52
C ILE A 42 -5.36 5.65 9.24
N ILE A 43 -5.72 4.82 8.27
CA ILE A 43 -6.34 5.25 7.01
C ILE A 43 -7.84 5.31 7.23
N THR A 44 -8.44 6.50 7.07
CA THR A 44 -9.86 6.75 7.30
C THR A 44 -10.66 6.87 6.00
N HIS A 45 -11.99 6.83 6.10
CA HIS A 45 -12.92 6.87 4.96
C HIS A 45 -12.70 5.74 3.96
N VAL A 46 -12.43 4.54 4.48
CA VAL A 46 -12.22 3.35 3.66
C VAL A 46 -13.59 2.80 3.23
N PRO A 47 -13.85 2.56 1.94
CA PRO A 47 -15.14 2.00 1.51
C PRO A 47 -15.25 0.50 1.83
N GLU A 48 -16.47 -0.03 1.84
CA GLU A 48 -16.72 -1.43 2.25
C GLU A 48 -16.07 -2.46 1.31
N ASN A 49 -15.91 -2.11 0.05
CA ASN A 49 -15.29 -2.91 -0.99
C ASN A 49 -13.75 -2.84 -0.99
N CYS A 50 -13.15 -2.28 0.07
CA CYS A 50 -11.71 -2.26 0.24
C CYS A 50 -11.14 -3.64 0.61
N PHE A 51 -9.88 -3.87 0.21
CA PHE A 51 -9.06 -5.00 0.64
C PHE A 51 -7.62 -4.51 0.78
N ALA A 52 -6.96 -4.78 1.90
CA ALA A 52 -5.60 -4.32 2.13
C ALA A 52 -4.74 -5.45 2.69
N PHE A 53 -3.46 -5.44 2.34
CA PHE A 53 -2.49 -6.41 2.81
C PHE A 53 -1.10 -5.77 2.89
N THR A 54 -0.27 -6.27 3.79
CA THR A 54 1.13 -5.85 3.92
C THR A 54 2.02 -6.66 2.98
N LEU A 55 3.05 -6.02 2.43
CA LEU A 55 4.15 -6.69 1.74
C LEU A 55 5.45 -6.69 2.56
N ASP A 56 5.40 -6.16 3.79
CA ASP A 56 6.46 -6.21 4.80
C ASP A 56 5.94 -6.97 6.03
N HIS A 57 5.60 -8.25 5.84
CA HIS A 57 5.11 -9.09 6.92
C HIS A 57 6.28 -9.73 7.67
N LEU A 58 6.55 -9.23 8.87
CA LEU A 58 7.52 -9.83 9.78
C LEU A 58 6.85 -10.93 10.60
N THR A 59 7.12 -12.20 10.26
CA THR A 59 6.79 -13.31 11.17
C THR A 59 7.76 -13.35 12.35
N SER A 60 7.39 -14.04 13.43
CA SER A 60 8.27 -14.27 14.58
C SER A 60 9.64 -14.83 14.16
N LYS A 61 10.70 -14.49 14.90
CA LYS A 61 12.07 -14.98 14.65
C LYS A 61 12.18 -16.50 14.63
N THR A 62 11.26 -17.20 15.30
CA THR A 62 11.18 -18.66 15.40
C THR A 62 10.36 -19.32 14.29
N ASP A 63 9.73 -18.54 13.41
CA ASP A 63 8.81 -19.06 12.41
C ASP A 63 9.57 -19.44 11.13
N GLN A 64 9.45 -20.70 10.69
CA GLN A 64 10.08 -21.19 9.46
C GLN A 64 9.58 -20.41 8.22
N LYS A 65 8.39 -19.80 8.30
CA LYS A 65 7.80 -18.93 7.25
C LYS A 65 8.54 -17.61 7.05
N ARG A 66 9.45 -17.22 7.95
CA ARG A 66 10.14 -15.91 7.93
C ARG A 66 10.88 -15.61 6.63
N LEU A 67 11.42 -16.63 5.98
CA LEU A 67 12.16 -16.42 4.73
C LEU A 67 11.25 -16.03 3.56
N CYS A 68 9.97 -16.40 3.60
CA CYS A 68 9.01 -16.20 2.51
C CYS A 68 8.46 -14.77 2.45
N PHE A 69 8.32 -14.09 3.59
CA PHE A 69 7.68 -12.77 3.67
C PHE A 69 8.64 -11.57 3.70
N GLN A 70 9.95 -11.82 3.72
CA GLN A 70 10.97 -10.76 3.65
C GLN A 70 11.10 -10.09 2.28
N GLN A 71 10.36 -10.57 1.28
CA GLN A 71 10.51 -10.20 -0.11
C GLN A 71 9.25 -10.55 -0.90
N LEU A 72 9.09 -9.95 -2.09
CA LEU A 72 7.91 -10.20 -2.95
C LEU A 72 7.83 -11.65 -3.47
N SER A 73 8.97 -12.27 -3.75
CA SER A 73 9.04 -13.65 -4.24
C SER A 73 10.23 -14.40 -3.64
N CYS A 74 9.98 -15.61 -3.15
CA CYS A 74 10.99 -16.54 -2.66
C CYS A 74 11.91 -17.11 -3.74
N TYR A 75 11.51 -17.01 -5.01
CA TYR A 75 12.28 -17.52 -6.15
C TYR A 75 13.38 -16.57 -6.63
N PHE A 76 13.39 -15.31 -6.18
CA PHE A 76 14.42 -14.36 -6.57
C PHE A 76 15.59 -14.33 -5.58
N ASN A 77 16.78 -14.04 -6.11
CA ASN A 77 18.01 -13.94 -5.33
C ASN A 77 17.95 -12.73 -4.38
N LYS A 78 17.89 -13.01 -3.06
CA LYS A 78 17.94 -11.99 -1.99
C LYS A 78 19.18 -11.09 -2.04
N SER A 79 20.29 -11.62 -2.53
CA SER A 79 21.57 -10.91 -2.62
C SER A 79 21.69 -10.00 -3.84
N ASN A 80 20.66 -9.95 -4.70
CA ASN A 80 20.64 -9.05 -5.85
C ASN A 80 20.62 -7.58 -5.38
N GLN A 81 21.62 -6.81 -5.83
CA GLN A 81 21.77 -5.39 -5.48
C GLN A 81 21.20 -4.43 -6.54
N GLU A 82 20.67 -4.94 -7.65
CA GLU A 82 20.05 -4.17 -8.75
C GLU A 82 18.68 -3.60 -8.36
N GLY A 83 18.16 -3.96 -7.19
CA GLY A 83 16.95 -3.35 -6.65
C GLY A 83 15.65 -4.10 -6.97
N ILE A 84 15.74 -5.34 -7.40
CA ILE A 84 14.59 -6.24 -7.58
C ILE A 84 14.14 -6.75 -6.19
N ASN A 85 12.87 -7.15 -6.09
CA ASN A 85 12.30 -7.84 -4.93
C ASN A 85 12.15 -6.95 -3.69
N ARG A 86 12.11 -5.63 -3.90
CA ARG A 86 11.84 -4.63 -2.87
C ARG A 86 10.34 -4.43 -2.73
N SER A 87 9.81 -4.43 -1.51
CA SER A 87 8.40 -4.18 -1.26
C SER A 87 8.17 -2.79 -0.64
N CYS A 88 6.96 -2.27 -0.84
CA CYS A 88 6.42 -1.20 -0.01
C CYS A 88 5.72 -1.81 1.22
N ASP A 89 5.31 -0.99 2.17
CA ASP A 89 4.70 -1.53 3.39
C ASP A 89 3.31 -2.13 3.13
N VAL A 90 2.47 -1.45 2.35
CA VAL A 90 1.06 -1.82 2.18
C VAL A 90 0.59 -1.70 0.74
N VAL A 91 -0.24 -2.66 0.33
CA VAL A 91 -1.08 -2.55 -0.85
C VAL A 91 -2.55 -2.47 -0.42
N LEU A 92 -3.27 -1.50 -0.97
CA LEU A 92 -4.69 -1.31 -0.74
C LEU A 92 -5.44 -1.32 -2.07
N PHE A 93 -6.38 -2.24 -2.21
CA PHE A 93 -7.35 -2.29 -3.28
C PHE A 93 -8.66 -1.62 -2.85
N SER A 94 -9.23 -0.80 -3.72
CA SER A 94 -10.58 -0.25 -3.56
C SER A 94 -11.24 -0.07 -4.93
N GLU A 95 -12.56 -0.15 -4.97
CA GLU A 95 -13.33 0.19 -6.17
C GLU A 95 -14.09 1.49 -5.95
N TYR A 96 -13.89 2.44 -6.88
CA TYR A 96 -14.51 3.75 -6.84
C TYR A 96 -14.87 4.22 -8.26
N LYS A 97 -16.10 4.74 -8.45
CA LYS A 97 -16.60 5.26 -9.75
C LYS A 97 -16.25 4.36 -10.97
N ARG A 98 -16.53 3.05 -10.87
CA ARG A 98 -16.24 2.05 -11.91
C ARG A 98 -14.75 1.93 -12.30
N ALA A 99 -13.85 2.26 -11.38
CA ALA A 99 -12.43 1.99 -11.52
C ALA A 99 -11.92 1.21 -10.30
N TYR A 100 -10.98 0.31 -10.56
CA TYR A 100 -10.24 -0.40 -9.54
C TYR A 100 -8.96 0.37 -9.23
N TYR A 101 -8.81 0.79 -7.98
CA TYR A 101 -7.63 1.50 -7.50
C TYR A 101 -6.79 0.54 -6.68
N PHE A 102 -5.54 0.38 -7.07
CA PHE A 102 -4.48 -0.16 -6.24
C PHE A 102 -3.61 0.99 -5.76
N LEU A 103 -3.47 1.10 -4.45
CA LEU A 103 -2.57 2.03 -3.79
C LEU A 103 -1.37 1.22 -3.26
N MET A 104 -0.19 1.53 -3.76
CA MET A 104 1.07 1.10 -3.15
C MET A 104 1.50 2.19 -2.18
N LEU A 105 1.57 1.83 -0.89
CA LEU A 105 1.79 2.74 0.21
C LEU A 105 3.06 2.36 0.97
N ASP A 106 3.87 3.37 1.24
CA ASP A 106 5.17 3.22 1.87
C ASP A 106 5.38 4.31 2.94
N LEU A 107 5.69 3.91 4.18
CA LEU A 107 5.83 4.79 5.34
C LEU A 107 7.30 5.18 5.52
N LYS A 108 7.59 6.47 5.47
CA LYS A 108 8.95 6.99 5.62
C LYS A 108 9.10 7.88 6.84
N SER A 109 9.84 7.37 7.82
CA SER A 109 10.20 8.06 9.06
C SER A 109 11.27 9.15 8.88
N TYR A 110 12.10 9.08 7.84
CA TYR A 110 13.14 10.05 7.54
C TYR A 110 13.20 10.41 6.05
N LYS A 111 14.07 11.37 5.70
CA LYS A 111 14.29 11.78 4.32
C LYS A 111 15.06 10.68 3.59
N ILE A 112 14.33 9.78 2.94
CA ILE A 112 14.91 8.72 2.10
C ILE A 112 15.24 9.28 0.71
N LYS A 113 16.29 8.73 0.08
CA LYS A 113 16.68 9.11 -1.28
C LYS A 113 15.54 8.73 -2.23
N ARG A 114 15.18 9.67 -3.12
CA ARG A 114 14.07 9.52 -4.07
C ARG A 114 14.04 8.15 -4.77
N LYS A 115 15.20 7.75 -5.28
CA LYS A 115 15.40 6.48 -5.98
C LYS A 115 15.00 5.24 -5.17
N GLU A 116 15.18 5.24 -3.86
CA GLU A 116 14.95 4.05 -3.02
C GLU A 116 13.45 3.77 -2.81
N TYR A 117 12.64 4.81 -2.53
CA TYR A 117 11.20 4.62 -2.36
C TYR A 117 10.50 4.42 -3.71
N GLU A 118 10.97 5.05 -4.80
CA GLU A 118 10.42 4.83 -6.14
C GLU A 118 10.60 3.36 -6.53
N LEU A 119 11.79 2.82 -6.33
CA LEU A 119 12.11 1.42 -6.59
C LEU A 119 11.20 0.45 -5.81
N GLN A 120 10.94 0.70 -4.52
CA GLN A 120 10.02 -0.11 -3.71
C GLN A 120 8.59 -0.06 -4.26
N LEU A 121 8.10 1.12 -4.59
CA LEU A 121 6.75 1.29 -5.11
C LEU A 121 6.58 0.68 -6.51
N ASP A 122 7.60 0.75 -7.36
CA ASP A 122 7.59 0.17 -8.71
C ASP A 122 7.63 -1.35 -8.68
N ASN A 123 8.47 -1.94 -7.83
CA ASN A 123 8.49 -3.39 -7.63
C ASN A 123 7.13 -3.91 -7.12
N SER A 124 6.51 -3.20 -6.17
CA SER A 124 5.17 -3.53 -5.68
C SER A 124 4.10 -3.38 -6.76
N GLU A 125 4.18 -2.37 -7.62
CA GLU A 125 3.28 -2.23 -8.78
C GLU A 125 3.41 -3.43 -9.72
N LEU A 126 4.64 -3.86 -10.04
CA LEU A 126 4.89 -5.03 -10.87
C LEU A 126 4.32 -6.30 -10.25
N PHE A 127 4.45 -6.46 -8.93
CA PHE A 127 3.85 -7.57 -8.19
C PHE A 127 2.31 -7.55 -8.28
N VAL A 128 1.68 -6.39 -8.12
CA VAL A 128 0.23 -6.22 -8.28
C VAL A 128 -0.21 -6.53 -9.71
N ARG A 129 0.55 -6.08 -10.72
CA ARG A 129 0.29 -6.40 -12.13
C ARG A 129 0.36 -7.90 -12.38
N TYR A 130 1.35 -8.60 -11.82
CA TYR A 130 1.45 -10.06 -11.88
C TYR A 130 0.22 -10.75 -11.26
N ILE A 131 -0.22 -10.33 -10.06
CA ILE A 131 -1.45 -10.85 -9.44
C ILE A 131 -2.66 -10.61 -10.33
N ASN A 132 -2.79 -9.41 -10.92
CA ASN A 132 -3.90 -9.09 -11.82
C ASN A 132 -3.90 -9.98 -13.07
N SER A 133 -2.73 -10.32 -13.62
CA SER A 133 -2.62 -11.29 -14.72
C SER A 133 -3.12 -12.69 -14.31
N LEU A 134 -2.78 -13.16 -13.10
CA LEU A 134 -3.31 -14.42 -12.58
C LEU A 134 -4.84 -14.38 -12.38
N ILE A 135 -5.36 -13.26 -11.88
CA ILE A 135 -6.81 -13.05 -11.72
C ILE A 135 -7.51 -13.12 -13.08
N GLY A 136 -6.98 -12.44 -14.10
CA GLY A 136 -7.55 -12.51 -15.45
C GLY A 136 -7.56 -13.93 -16.03
N ALA A 137 -6.46 -14.66 -15.84
CA ALA A 137 -6.30 -16.02 -16.36
C ALA A 137 -7.20 -17.05 -15.67
N TYR A 138 -7.36 -16.98 -14.35
CA TYR A 138 -8.01 -18.05 -13.57
C TYR A 138 -9.33 -17.66 -12.90
N TYR A 139 -9.66 -16.37 -12.86
CA TYR A 139 -10.84 -15.85 -12.17
C TYR A 139 -11.63 -14.93 -13.11
N SER A 140 -11.72 -15.26 -14.39
CA SER A 140 -12.17 -14.38 -15.49
C SER A 140 -13.54 -13.70 -15.28
N SER A 141 -14.43 -14.26 -14.44
CA SER A 141 -15.66 -13.61 -14.00
C SER A 141 -15.48 -12.44 -13.02
N SER A 142 -14.24 -12.18 -12.56
CA SER A 142 -13.90 -11.21 -11.52
C SER A 142 -13.42 -9.87 -12.06
N LEU A 143 -13.28 -9.74 -13.38
CA LEU A 143 -12.85 -8.51 -14.08
C LEU A 143 -13.93 -8.13 -15.11
N PRO A 144 -14.75 -7.12 -14.84
CA PRO A 144 -15.65 -6.60 -15.87
C PRO A 144 -14.81 -6.00 -17.01
N GLU A 145 -15.10 -6.37 -18.26
CA GLU A 145 -14.35 -5.96 -19.46
C GLU A 145 -14.17 -4.44 -19.61
N SER A 146 -15.01 -3.64 -18.95
CA SER A 146 -15.01 -2.18 -19.02
C SER A 146 -14.35 -1.47 -17.83
N GLN A 147 -13.81 -2.21 -16.85
CA GLN A 147 -13.31 -1.61 -15.62
C GLN A 147 -11.83 -1.23 -15.73
N THR A 148 -11.54 0.06 -15.58
CA THR A 148 -10.15 0.55 -15.62
C THR A 148 -9.44 0.22 -14.30
N ILE A 149 -8.22 -0.33 -14.41
CA ILE A 149 -7.32 -0.52 -13.27
C ILE A 149 -6.37 0.68 -13.21
N LYS A 150 -6.31 1.32 -12.04
CA LYS A 150 -5.43 2.46 -11.75
C LYS A 150 -4.52 2.09 -10.59
N CYS A 151 -3.26 2.44 -10.73
CA CYS A 151 -2.25 2.27 -9.69
C CYS A 151 -1.79 3.64 -9.21
N GLN A 152 -1.84 3.88 -7.91
CA GLN A 152 -1.28 5.07 -7.27
C GLN A 152 -0.10 4.66 -6.39
N LYS A 153 1.04 5.34 -6.55
CA LYS A 153 2.21 5.16 -5.71
C LYS A 153 2.28 6.31 -4.72
N THR A 154 2.23 6.00 -3.44
CA THR A 154 2.20 7.03 -2.39
C THR A 154 3.19 6.69 -1.29
N PHE A 155 3.97 7.67 -0.88
CA PHE A 155 4.75 7.58 0.34
C PHE A 155 4.27 8.59 1.37
N VAL A 156 4.16 8.13 2.61
CA VAL A 156 3.72 8.93 3.76
C VAL A 156 4.93 9.35 4.57
N THR A 157 4.98 10.60 5.00
CA THR A 157 6.11 11.11 5.77
C THR A 157 5.66 12.08 6.87
N THR A 158 6.49 12.21 7.90
CA THR A 158 6.33 13.21 8.95
C THR A 158 6.99 14.55 8.60
N ASN A 159 7.83 14.57 7.57
CA ASN A 159 8.49 15.79 7.14
C ASN A 159 7.45 16.76 6.55
N LYS A 160 7.36 17.97 7.11
CA LYS A 160 6.60 19.06 6.53
C LYS A 160 7.26 19.44 5.20
N ARG A 161 6.74 18.92 4.08
CA ARG A 161 7.06 19.51 2.78
C ARG A 161 6.25 20.79 2.69
N LYS A 162 6.88 21.91 2.29
CA LYS A 162 6.13 23.06 1.78
C LYS A 162 5.25 22.46 0.69
N ASN A 163 3.93 22.54 0.86
CA ASN A 163 3.00 22.19 -0.20
C ASN A 163 3.51 22.93 -1.43
N SER A 164 4.02 22.21 -2.44
CA SER A 164 3.81 22.72 -3.79
C SER A 164 2.30 22.78 -3.84
N VAL A 165 1.78 24.00 -3.72
CA VAL A 165 0.37 24.33 -3.82
C VAL A 165 -0.20 23.35 -4.84
N TYR A 166 -1.12 22.51 -4.38
CA TYR A 166 -1.89 21.66 -5.26
C TYR A 166 -2.32 22.56 -6.41
N GLN A 167 -1.67 22.42 -7.58
CA GLN A 167 -2.10 23.09 -8.78
C GLN A 167 -3.34 22.31 -9.21
N ALA A 168 -4.45 22.60 -8.52
CA ALA A 168 -5.80 22.26 -8.93
C ALA A 168 -6.06 22.68 -10.39
N SER A 169 -5.19 23.53 -10.95
CA SER A 169 -5.21 24.00 -12.33
C SER A 169 -4.91 22.95 -13.40
N LYS A 170 -4.58 21.67 -13.09
CA LYS A 170 -4.42 20.64 -14.14
C LYS A 170 -5.09 19.28 -13.91
N GLY A 171 -5.61 18.96 -12.72
CA GLY A 171 -6.26 17.67 -12.47
C GLY A 171 -5.37 16.42 -12.66
N ILE A 172 -4.04 16.60 -12.77
CA ILE A 172 -3.09 15.51 -12.96
C ILE A 172 -2.58 15.08 -11.58
N VAL A 173 -2.91 13.86 -11.18
CA VAL A 173 -2.32 13.23 -10.00
C VAL A 173 -0.89 12.81 -10.37
N PRO A 174 0.13 13.16 -9.57
CA PRO A 174 1.49 12.72 -9.84
C PRO A 174 1.62 11.21 -9.67
N GLU A 175 2.47 10.60 -10.49
CA GLU A 175 2.76 9.16 -10.43
C GLU A 175 3.19 8.73 -9.02
N TYR A 176 4.06 9.52 -8.37
CA TYR A 176 4.44 9.35 -6.97
C TYR A 176 3.91 10.51 -6.13
N LEU A 177 3.00 10.21 -5.21
CA LEU A 177 2.40 11.19 -4.31
C LEU A 177 3.09 11.19 -2.95
N ALA A 178 3.52 12.38 -2.52
CA ALA A 178 4.07 12.59 -1.19
C ALA A 178 2.99 13.09 -0.24
N VAL A 179 2.67 12.35 0.82
CA VAL A 179 1.67 12.77 1.81
C VAL A 179 2.32 13.02 3.16
N SER A 180 2.35 14.28 3.57
CA SER A 180 2.76 14.66 4.93
C SER A 180 1.60 14.44 5.91
N VAL A 181 1.91 13.79 7.04
CA VAL A 181 0.99 13.56 8.15
C VAL A 181 1.55 14.11 9.45
N GLU A 182 0.66 14.55 10.33
CA GLU A 182 1.00 14.89 11.70
C GLU A 182 0.90 13.65 12.57
N VAL A 183 1.84 13.54 13.51
CA VAL A 183 1.98 12.39 14.40
C VAL A 183 1.73 12.85 15.82
N ASP A 184 0.89 12.10 16.53
CA ASP A 184 0.58 12.39 17.93
C ASP A 184 1.65 11.87 18.91
N HIS A 185 1.42 12.09 20.21
CA HIS A 185 2.30 11.64 21.29
C HIS A 185 2.47 10.12 21.37
N LYS A 186 1.55 9.34 20.79
CA LYS A 186 1.60 7.87 20.71
C LYS A 186 2.27 7.38 19.43
N LYS A 187 2.84 8.28 18.64
CA LYS A 187 3.39 8.00 17.30
C LYS A 187 2.32 7.50 16.32
N GLU A 188 1.07 7.90 16.50
CA GLU A 188 -0.04 7.58 15.59
C GLU A 188 -0.31 8.75 14.63
N ALA A 189 -0.64 8.42 13.38
CA ALA A 189 -1.04 9.39 12.36
C ALA A 189 -2.36 8.99 11.72
N ARG A 190 -3.12 9.98 11.25
CA ARG A 190 -4.40 9.77 10.55
C ARG A 190 -4.36 10.40 9.16
N VAL A 191 -4.92 9.70 8.17
CA VAL A 191 -5.01 10.20 6.80
C VAL A 191 -6.23 9.60 6.08
N ALA A 192 -6.97 10.42 5.33
CA ALA A 192 -8.09 9.92 4.53
C ALA A 192 -7.57 9.17 3.29
N LEU A 193 -8.26 8.08 2.90
CA LEU A 193 -7.90 7.31 1.70
C LEU A 193 -7.88 8.18 0.43
N GLY A 194 -8.83 9.11 0.28
CA GLY A 194 -8.85 10.04 -0.87
C GLY A 194 -7.56 10.84 -1.01
N LYS A 195 -7.01 11.35 0.11
CA LYS A 195 -5.73 12.07 0.12
C LYS A 195 -4.55 11.19 -0.31
N LEU A 196 -4.58 9.90 0.01
CA LEU A 196 -3.56 8.94 -0.42
C LEU A 196 -3.68 8.56 -1.90
N LEU A 197 -4.89 8.67 -2.48
CA LEU A 197 -5.18 8.44 -3.89
C LEU A 197 -5.02 9.70 -4.76
N GLY A 198 -4.78 10.87 -4.15
CA GLY A 198 -4.76 12.16 -4.85
C GLY A 198 -6.13 12.61 -5.36
N LEU A 199 -7.20 12.19 -4.67
CA LEU A 199 -8.61 12.49 -4.98
C LEU A 199 -9.22 13.52 -4.03
#